data_AF-A0A8J3MTH5-F1
#
_entry.id   AF-A0A8J3MTH5-F1
#
_cell.length_a   1.000
_cell.length_b   1.000
_cell.length_c   1.000
_cell.angle_alpha   90.00
_cell.angle_beta   90.00
_cell.angle_gamma   90.00
#
_symmetry.space_group_name_H-M   'P 1'
#
loop_
_entity.id
_entity.type
_entity.pdbx_description
1 polymer ?
#
loop_
_entity_poly.entity_id
_entity_poly.type
_entity_poly.pdbx_seq_one_letter_code
_entity_poly.pdbx_strand_id
1 'polypeptide(L)'
;MPRELERMHVFLTKGLTEIAALWSDVQPGYAWVHWIAHLLSNDTNQTAAEVRQAYEDLLAEMEQAPLSSETLATMLSTFRKVTTSYWPSLFHCYDLPDLPRTNNALEQYLAQHATMSGG
;
A
#
# COMPACT_ATOMS: atom_id res chain seq x y z
N MET A 1 -40.05 -5.24 13.29
CA MET A 1 -39.04 -4.44 14.02
C MET A 1 -39.56 -3.01 14.13
N PRO A 2 -38.92 -2.08 14.86
CA PRO A 2 -39.14 -0.65 14.68
C PRO A 2 -38.94 -0.24 13.20
N ARG A 3 -39.80 0.64 12.66
CA ARG A 3 -39.78 1.05 11.24
C ARG A 3 -38.46 1.72 10.84
N GLU A 4 -37.79 2.35 11.79
CA GLU A 4 -36.50 3.00 11.63
C GLU A 4 -35.39 1.97 11.34
N LEU A 5 -35.42 0.83 12.03
CA LEU A 5 -34.47 -0.26 11.82
C LEU A 5 -34.72 -0.97 10.47
N GLU A 6 -35.97 -1.12 10.06
CA GLU A 6 -36.32 -1.66 8.74
C GLU A 6 -35.82 -0.75 7.61
N ARG A 7 -36.00 0.56 7.73
CA ARG A 7 -35.45 1.54 6.78
C ARG A 7 -33.93 1.51 6.72
N MET A 8 -33.26 1.48 7.87
CA MET A 8 -31.81 1.39 7.94
C MET A 8 -31.28 0.11 7.28
N HIS A 9 -31.91 -1.03 7.56
CA HIS A 9 -31.53 -2.31 6.96
C HIS A 9 -31.68 -2.27 5.43
N VAL A 10 -32.77 -1.71 4.90
CA VAL A 10 -32.97 -1.56 3.45
C VAL A 10 -31.89 -0.67 2.82
N PHE A 11 -31.56 0.47 3.44
CA PHE A 11 -30.52 1.35 2.91
C PHE A 11 -29.13 0.72 2.95
N LEU A 12 -28.78 0.03 4.04
CA LEU A 12 -27.51 -0.68 4.15
C LEU A 12 -27.40 -1.80 3.13
N THR A 13 -28.43 -2.64 2.99
CA THR A 13 -28.44 -3.73 2.01
C THR A 13 -28.33 -3.20 0.59
N LYS A 14 -29.08 -2.13 0.25
CA LYS A 14 -28.99 -1.49 -1.06
C LYS A 14 -27.59 -0.95 -1.32
N GLY A 15 -27.05 -0.16 -0.37
CA GLY A 15 -25.71 0.40 -0.48
C GLY A 15 -24.67 -0.70 -0.68
N LEU A 16 -24.63 -1.69 0.22
CA LEU A 16 -23.71 -2.83 0.14
C LEU A 16 -23.82 -3.59 -1.18
N THR A 17 -25.03 -3.76 -1.72
CA THR A 17 -25.22 -4.43 -3.02
C THR A 17 -24.63 -3.61 -4.16
N GLU A 18 -24.81 -2.28 -4.13
CA GLU A 18 -24.27 -1.37 -5.16
C GLU A 18 -22.73 -1.32 -5.14
N ILE A 19 -22.10 -1.35 -3.96
CA ILE A 19 -20.63 -1.36 -3.84
C ILE A 19 -20.00 -2.77 -3.91
N ALA A 20 -20.77 -3.85 -3.79
CA ALA A 20 -20.24 -5.22 -3.86
C ALA A 20 -19.53 -5.50 -5.20
N ALA A 21 -20.04 -4.94 -6.30
CA ALA A 21 -19.43 -5.08 -7.62
C ALA A 21 -18.05 -4.40 -7.71
N LEU A 22 -17.79 -3.34 -6.91
CA LEU A 22 -16.47 -2.70 -6.86
C LEU A 22 -15.45 -3.54 -6.08
N TRP A 23 -15.93 -4.40 -5.18
CA TRP A 23 -15.07 -5.17 -4.29
C TRP A 23 -14.26 -6.24 -5.01
N SER A 24 -14.76 -6.78 -6.13
CA SER A 24 -14.04 -7.80 -6.92
C SER A 24 -12.69 -7.31 -7.44
N ASP A 25 -12.56 -6.00 -7.69
CA ASP A 25 -11.31 -5.39 -8.15
C ASP A 25 -10.51 -4.76 -6.99
N VAL A 26 -11.20 -4.15 -6.02
CA VAL A 26 -10.56 -3.52 -4.86
C VAL A 26 -9.86 -4.55 -3.98
N GLN A 27 -10.45 -5.73 -3.76
CA GLN A 27 -9.88 -6.76 -2.90
C GLN A 27 -8.49 -7.26 -3.37
N PRO A 28 -8.31 -7.73 -4.63
CA PRO A 28 -7.00 -8.17 -5.10
C PRO A 28 -5.99 -7.02 -5.13
N GLY A 29 -6.43 -5.83 -5.55
CA GLY A 29 -5.56 -4.65 -5.57
C GLY A 29 -5.07 -4.24 -4.18
N TYR A 30 -5.97 -4.24 -3.19
CA TYR A 30 -5.63 -3.96 -1.79
C TYR A 30 -4.68 -5.00 -1.22
N ALA A 31 -4.88 -6.30 -1.52
CA ALA A 31 -4.02 -7.36 -1.02
C ALA A 31 -2.55 -7.14 -1.45
N TRP A 32 -2.31 -6.77 -2.71
CA TRP A 32 -0.96 -6.46 -3.18
C TRP A 32 -0.33 -5.25 -2.49
N VAL A 33 -1.08 -4.15 -2.38
CA VAL A 33 -0.59 -2.95 -1.67
C VAL A 33 -0.29 -3.26 -0.21
N HIS A 34 -1.13 -4.07 0.44
CA HIS A 34 -0.96 -4.48 1.82
C HIS A 34 0.29 -5.35 2.01
N TRP A 35 0.52 -6.34 1.14
CA TRP A 35 1.72 -7.19 1.19
C TRP A 35 3.00 -6.38 0.98
N ILE A 36 3.00 -5.46 0.01
CA ILE A 36 4.15 -4.59 -0.22
C ILE A 36 4.41 -3.66 0.97
N ALA A 37 3.36 -3.08 1.55
CA ALA A 37 3.53 -2.24 2.74
C ALA A 37 4.12 -3.04 3.92
N HIS A 38 3.68 -4.28 4.11
CA HIS A 38 4.21 -5.16 5.15
C HIS A 38 5.68 -5.54 4.88
N LEU A 39 6.01 -5.91 3.64
CA LEU A 39 7.39 -6.17 3.21
C LEU A 39 8.29 -4.95 3.47
N LEU A 40 7.85 -3.75 3.07
CA LEU A 40 8.60 -2.52 3.25
C LEU A 40 8.70 -2.08 4.72
N SER A 41 7.78 -2.50 5.58
CA SER A 41 7.89 -2.27 7.03
C SER A 41 9.12 -2.99 7.60
N ASN A 42 9.49 -4.13 6.99
CA ASN A 42 10.69 -4.89 7.31
C ASN A 42 10.80 -5.22 8.81
N ASP A 43 9.70 -5.68 9.40
CA ASP A 43 9.60 -6.00 10.83
C ASP A 43 10.55 -7.16 11.25
N THR A 44 10.99 -7.96 10.28
CA THR A 44 11.96 -9.06 10.43
C THR A 44 13.42 -8.59 10.33
N ASN A 45 13.65 -7.29 10.11
CA ASN A 45 14.96 -6.63 10.08
C ASN A 45 15.95 -7.25 9.05
N GLN A 46 15.43 -7.52 7.86
CA GLN A 46 16.18 -7.98 6.70
C GLN A 46 17.09 -6.87 6.14
N THR A 47 18.13 -7.27 5.43
CA THR A 47 19.03 -6.35 4.72
C THR A 47 18.33 -5.69 3.53
N ALA A 48 18.87 -4.56 3.04
CA ALA A 48 18.36 -3.89 1.84
C ALA A 48 18.27 -4.83 0.62
N ALA A 49 19.25 -5.72 0.45
CA ALA A 49 19.31 -6.67 -0.65
C ALA A 49 18.18 -7.72 -0.56
N GLU A 50 17.90 -8.22 0.64
CA GLU A 50 16.82 -9.20 0.87
C GLU A 50 15.43 -8.57 0.67
N VAL A 51 15.20 -7.37 1.21
CA VAL A 51 13.93 -6.64 0.99
C VAL A 51 13.74 -6.36 -0.50
N ARG A 52 14.81 -5.94 -1.19
CA ARG A 52 14.78 -5.71 -2.63
C ARG A 52 14.41 -6.97 -3.41
N GLN A 53 15.06 -8.09 -3.13
CA GLN A 53 14.77 -9.35 -3.83
C GLN A 53 13.33 -9.78 -3.61
N ALA A 54 12.84 -9.75 -2.36
CA ALA A 54 11.45 -10.09 -2.05
C ALA A 54 10.46 -9.15 -2.75
N TYR A 55 10.82 -7.87 -2.92
CA TYR A 55 9.99 -6.91 -3.64
C TYR A 55 9.97 -7.22 -5.15
N GLU A 56 11.12 -7.52 -5.75
CA GLU A 56 11.23 -7.94 -7.15
C GLU A 56 10.39 -9.20 -7.42
N ASP A 57 10.45 -10.19 -6.52
CA ASP A 57 9.68 -11.43 -6.62
C ASP A 57 8.16 -11.16 -6.55
N LEU A 58 7.73 -10.29 -5.64
CA LEU A 58 6.32 -9.91 -5.50
C LEU A 58 5.81 -9.12 -6.71
N LEU A 59 6.63 -8.23 -7.27
CA LEU A 59 6.29 -7.55 -8.52
C LEU A 59 6.10 -8.54 -9.66
N ALA A 60 6.97 -9.55 -9.77
CA ALA A 60 6.84 -10.58 -10.79
C ALA A 60 5.55 -11.39 -10.60
N GLU A 61 5.20 -11.74 -9.36
CA GLU A 61 3.93 -12.42 -9.05
C GLU A 61 2.71 -11.57 -9.47
N MET A 62 2.73 -10.27 -9.15
CA MET A 62 1.67 -9.33 -9.54
C MET A 62 1.54 -9.20 -11.06
N GLU A 63 2.65 -9.23 -11.82
CA GLU A 63 2.63 -9.16 -13.27
C GLU A 63 2.07 -10.43 -13.94
N GLN A 64 2.21 -11.59 -13.28
CA GLN A 64 1.68 -12.86 -13.78
C GLN A 64 0.23 -13.13 -13.33
N ALA A 65 -0.29 -12.35 -12.38
CA ALA A 65 -1.63 -12.54 -11.87
C ALA A 65 -2.68 -12.24 -12.95
N PRO A 66 -3.71 -13.10 -13.11
CA PRO A 66 -4.76 -12.86 -14.09
C PRO A 66 -5.54 -11.59 -13.70
N LEU A 67 -5.56 -10.61 -14.61
CA LEU A 67 -6.30 -9.37 -14.43
C LEU A 67 -7.77 -9.60 -14.78
N SER A 68 -8.66 -9.39 -13.81
CA SER A 68 -10.11 -9.55 -13.96
C SER A 68 -10.81 -8.37 -14.63
N SER A 69 -10.15 -7.20 -14.69
CA SER A 69 -10.75 -5.95 -15.19
C SER A 69 -9.71 -4.93 -15.66
N GLU A 70 -10.18 -3.94 -16.43
CA GLU A 70 -9.39 -2.77 -16.83
C GLU A 70 -9.00 -1.88 -15.64
N THR A 71 -9.83 -1.83 -14.60
CA THR A 71 -9.55 -1.10 -13.37
C THR A 71 -8.34 -1.68 -12.65
N LEU A 72 -8.26 -3.01 -12.53
CA LEU A 72 -7.11 -3.68 -11.91
C LEU A 72 -5.84 -3.49 -12.74
N ALA A 73 -5.96 -3.53 -14.08
CA ALA A 73 -4.85 -3.25 -14.98
C ALA A 73 -4.32 -1.81 -14.81
N THR A 74 -5.21 -0.83 -14.70
CA THR A 74 -4.85 0.59 -14.48
C THR A 74 -4.19 0.79 -13.12
N MET A 75 -4.69 0.11 -12.09
CA MET A 75 -4.10 0.14 -10.76
C MET A 75 -2.66 -0.41 -10.79
N LEU A 76 -2.44 -1.57 -11.40
CA LEU A 76 -1.13 -2.20 -11.51
C LEU A 76 -0.14 -1.33 -12.31
N SER A 77 -0.59 -0.73 -13.41
CA SER A 77 0.21 0.22 -14.21
C SER A 77 0.64 1.44 -13.38
N THR A 78 -0.30 2.03 -12.64
CA THR A 78 -0.02 3.15 -11.74
C THR A 78 0.96 2.76 -10.65
N PHE A 79 0.75 1.60 -10.03
CA PHE A 79 1.60 1.07 -8.99
C PHE A 79 3.05 0.86 -9.49
N ARG A 80 3.21 0.24 -10.67
CA ARG A 80 4.52 0.04 -11.31
C ARG A 80 5.22 1.35 -11.62
N LYS A 81 4.48 2.34 -12.14
CA LYS A 81 5.02 3.67 -12.42
C LYS A 81 5.58 4.33 -11.16
N VAL A 82 4.81 4.32 -10.08
CA VAL A 82 5.22 4.87 -8.79
C VAL A 82 6.44 4.11 -8.25
N THR A 83 6.39 2.79 -8.22
CA THR A 83 7.50 1.94 -7.79
C THR A 83 8.80 2.25 -8.54
N THR A 84 8.72 2.36 -9.87
CA THR A 84 9.87 2.69 -10.73
C THR A 84 10.46 4.05 -10.38
N SER A 85 9.62 5.04 -10.06
CA SER A 85 10.09 6.39 -9.71
C SER A 85 10.87 6.43 -8.39
N TYR A 86 10.52 5.58 -7.42
CA TYR A 86 11.19 5.50 -6.12
C TYR A 86 12.31 4.45 -6.09
N TRP A 87 12.37 3.55 -7.08
CA TRP A 87 13.29 2.41 -7.11
C TRP A 87 14.75 2.72 -6.73
N PRO A 88 15.38 3.81 -7.22
CA PRO A 88 16.78 4.08 -6.91
C PRO A 88 17.06 4.32 -5.42
N SER A 89 16.08 4.81 -4.66
CA SER A 89 16.24 5.18 -3.25
C SER A 89 15.41 4.33 -2.28
N LEU A 90 14.50 3.49 -2.78
CA LEU A 90 13.49 2.78 -1.99
C LEU A 90 14.09 1.93 -0.86
N PHE A 91 15.25 1.31 -1.08
CA PHE A 91 15.84 0.34 -0.14
C PHE A 91 16.98 0.92 0.71
N HIS A 92 17.39 2.17 0.48
CA HIS A 92 18.55 2.75 1.17
C HIS A 92 18.34 2.91 2.67
N CYS A 93 17.09 3.07 3.11
CA CYS A 93 16.75 3.19 4.53
C CYS A 93 17.04 1.91 5.35
N TYR A 94 17.21 0.75 4.71
CA TYR A 94 17.53 -0.49 5.43
C TYR A 94 19.02 -0.62 5.78
N ASP A 95 19.90 0.13 5.10
CA ASP A 95 21.34 0.16 5.41
C ASP A 95 21.68 1.16 6.54
N LEU A 96 20.73 2.02 6.92
CA LEU A 96 20.91 3.10 7.88
C LEU A 96 19.94 2.91 9.07
N PRO A 97 20.41 2.38 10.22
CA PRO A 97 19.55 2.02 11.35
C PRO A 97 18.67 3.16 11.88
N ASP A 98 19.18 4.39 11.80
CA ASP A 98 18.54 5.59 12.33
C ASP A 98 17.66 6.32 11.29
N LEU A 99 17.63 5.87 10.04
CA LEU A 99 16.82 6.49 9.01
C LEU A 99 15.37 5.97 9.09
N PRO A 100 14.36 6.86 9.15
CA PRO A 100 12.97 6.44 9.09
C PRO A 100 12.65 5.68 7.80
N ARG A 101 11.92 4.57 7.92
CA ARG A 101 11.64 3.64 6.82
C ARG A 101 10.46 4.05 5.94
N THR A 102 9.62 4.98 6.39
CA THR A 102 8.46 5.47 5.62
C THR A 102 8.59 6.96 5.33
N ASN A 103 8.01 7.42 4.22
CA ASN A 103 8.02 8.84 3.87
C ASN A 103 7.37 9.71 4.96
N ASN A 104 6.26 9.25 5.55
CA ASN A 104 5.59 9.97 6.64
C ASN A 104 6.50 10.12 7.88
N ALA A 105 7.22 9.04 8.25
CA ALA A 105 8.15 9.10 9.36
C ALA A 105 9.40 9.94 9.04
N LEU A 106 9.83 9.95 7.78
CA LEU A 106 10.92 10.80 7.29
C LEU A 106 10.53 12.29 7.34
N GLU A 107 9.34 12.65 6.86
CA GLU A 107 8.80 14.01 6.95
C GLU A 107 8.70 14.48 8.42
N GLN A 108 8.25 13.60 9.31
CA GLN A 108 8.20 13.88 10.75
C GLN A 108 9.60 14.09 11.34
N TYR A 109 10.56 13.24 11.01
CA TYR A 109 11.96 13.36 11.44
C TYR A 109 12.56 14.69 10.98
N LEU A 110 12.39 15.05 9.70
CA LEU A 110 12.88 16.32 9.16
C LEU A 110 12.22 17.53 9.84
N ALA A 111 10.92 17.48 10.12
CA ALA A 111 10.22 18.55 10.83
C ALA A 111 10.70 18.75 12.28
N GLN A 112 11.01 17.65 12.99
CA GLN A 112 11.57 17.68 14.35
C GLN A 112 12.98 18.28 14.37
N HIS A 113 13.82 17.96 13.39
CA HIS A 113 15.17 18.53 13.30
C HIS A 113 15.18 19.99 12.81
N ALA A 114 14.23 20.38 11.96
CA ALA A 114 14.08 21.77 11.52
C ALA A 114 13.67 22.72 12.68
N THR A 115 12.91 22.22 13.66
CA THR A 115 12.50 23.01 14.84
C THR A 115 13.60 23.14 15.90
N MET A 116 14.56 22.21 15.96
CA MET A 116 15.69 22.28 16.89
C MET A 116 16.84 23.19 16.42
N SER A 117 16.94 23.48 15.11
CA SER A 117 18.01 24.35 14.57
C SER A 117 17.69 25.85 14.58
N GLY A 118 16.53 26.24 15.13
CA GLY A 118 16.04 27.63 15.21
C GLY A 118 16.05 28.25 16.62
N GLY A 119 16.79 27.67 17.58
CA GLY A 119 16.90 28.15 18.96
C GLY A 119 18.27 28.72 19.29
#